data_AF-A0A399ZEX9-F1
#
_entry.id   AF-A0A399ZEX9-F1
#
_cell.length_a   1.000
_cell.length_b   1.000
_cell.length_c   1.000
_cell.angle_alpha   90.00
_cell.angle_beta   90.00
_cell.angle_gamma   90.00
#
_symmetry.space_group_name_H-M   'P 1'
#
loop_
_entity.id
_entity.type
_entity.pdbx_description
1 polymer ?
#
loop_
_entity_poly.entity_id
_entity_poly.type
_entity_poly.pdbx_seq_one_letter_code
_entity_poly.pdbx_strand_id
1 'polypeptide(L)'
;MFDFTLTARDGRARAGTFSTPHGDLLTPVFAPVGTQATVKTLTPEHLKDINASLVLSNTYHLYLRPGDDLVAEMGGLHRFMKWPRPMLTDSGGFQVFSLAQTRKIDDDGVTFKSHIDGSTHRFTPERSIRIQENLGADIVMAFDECSDPNDHAYSRVAMQRTH
;
A
#
# COMPACT_ATOMS: atom_id res chain seq x y z
N MET A 1 -6.20 -16.36 6.09
CA MET A 1 -5.17 -17.39 5.83
C MET A 1 -4.66 -17.14 4.42
N PHE A 2 -3.35 -17.08 4.23
CA PHE A 2 -2.74 -16.89 2.92
C PHE A 2 -2.16 -18.22 2.45
N ASP A 3 -2.44 -18.59 1.20
CA ASP A 3 -1.84 -19.75 0.53
C ASP A 3 -1.39 -19.35 -0.87
N PHE A 4 -0.22 -19.83 -1.29
CA PHE A 4 0.25 -19.66 -2.65
C PHE A 4 0.52 -21.03 -3.28
N THR A 5 -0.25 -21.35 -4.31
CA THR A 5 -0.09 -22.59 -5.09
C THR A 5 0.47 -22.28 -6.47
N LEU A 6 1.63 -22.83 -6.81
CA LEU A 6 2.22 -22.74 -8.15
C LEU A 6 1.54 -23.74 -9.09
N THR A 7 0.95 -23.25 -10.18
CA THR A 7 0.23 -24.08 -11.17
C THR A 7 1.12 -24.51 -12.32
N ALA A 8 1.95 -23.60 -12.84
CA ALA A 8 2.82 -23.86 -13.97
C ALA A 8 4.07 -22.99 -13.95
N ARG A 9 5.10 -23.41 -14.69
CA ARG A 9 6.38 -22.71 -14.81
C ARG A 9 6.95 -22.86 -16.22
N ASP A 10 7.48 -21.77 -16.74
CA ASP A 10 8.30 -21.75 -17.96
C ASP A 10 9.56 -20.91 -17.70
N GLY A 11 10.73 -21.58 -17.61
CA GLY A 11 11.98 -20.94 -17.20
C GLY A 11 11.89 -20.24 -15.83
N ARG A 12 11.88 -18.90 -15.82
CA ARG A 12 11.69 -18.05 -14.62
C ARG A 12 10.25 -17.57 -14.44
N ALA A 13 9.42 -17.67 -15.47
CA ALA A 13 8.01 -17.28 -15.40
C ALA A 13 7.21 -18.31 -14.59
N ARG A 14 6.23 -17.82 -13.82
CA ARG A 14 5.42 -18.61 -12.89
C ARG A 14 3.97 -18.19 -13.03
N ALA A 15 3.07 -19.17 -13.14
CA ALA A 15 1.65 -18.97 -13.01
C ALA A 15 1.15 -19.72 -11.78
N GLY A 16 0.28 -19.10 -10.98
CA GLY A 16 -0.21 -19.69 -9.74
C GLY A 16 -1.38 -18.93 -9.14
N THR A 17 -1.95 -19.49 -8.09
CA THR A 17 -3.07 -18.90 -7.35
C THR A 17 -2.59 -18.46 -5.97
N PHE A 18 -2.88 -17.20 -5.61
CA PHE A 18 -2.66 -16.66 -4.27
C PHE A 18 -4.01 -16.43 -3.58
N SER A 19 -4.33 -17.24 -2.58
CA SER A 19 -5.59 -17.16 -1.85
C SER A 19 -5.53 -16.13 -0.73
N THR A 20 -6.52 -15.24 -0.69
CA THR A 20 -6.66 -14.19 0.33
C THR A 20 -8.06 -14.26 0.98
N PRO A 21 -8.29 -13.61 2.14
CA PRO A 21 -9.60 -13.58 2.78
C PRO A 21 -10.75 -13.09 1.88
N HIS A 22 -10.48 -12.17 0.95
CA HIS A 22 -11.48 -11.61 0.04
C HIS A 22 -11.45 -12.21 -1.38
N GLY A 23 -10.76 -13.34 -1.57
CA GLY A 23 -10.79 -14.11 -2.82
C GLY A 23 -9.42 -14.51 -3.34
N ASP A 24 -9.44 -15.28 -4.42
CA ASP A 24 -8.23 -15.79 -5.07
C ASP A 24 -7.67 -14.79 -6.09
N LEU A 25 -6.34 -14.73 -6.18
CA LEU A 25 -5.58 -13.94 -7.14
C LEU A 25 -4.81 -14.85 -8.08
N LEU A 26 -5.13 -14.81 -9.37
CA LEU A 26 -4.34 -15.47 -10.40
C LEU A 26 -3.08 -14.64 -10.69
N THR A 27 -1.91 -15.25 -10.56
CA THR A 27 -0.60 -14.65 -10.82
C THR A 27 -0.05 -15.14 -12.16
N PRO A 28 0.63 -14.29 -12.97
CA PRO A 28 0.94 -12.88 -12.72
C PRO A 28 -0.31 -11.98 -12.71
N VAL A 29 -0.36 -11.02 -11.78
CA VAL A 29 -1.51 -10.13 -11.57
C VAL A 29 -1.11 -8.68 -11.77
N PHE A 30 -2.03 -7.88 -12.31
CA PHE A 30 -1.91 -6.44 -12.38
C PHE A 30 -2.89 -5.79 -11.38
N ALA A 31 -2.43 -4.80 -10.62
CA ALA A 31 -3.23 -4.08 -9.64
C ALA A 31 -3.41 -2.62 -10.07
N PRO A 32 -4.61 -2.19 -10.49
CA PRO A 32 -4.92 -0.77 -10.64
C PRO A 32 -4.70 -0.01 -9.33
N VAL A 33 -4.18 1.22 -9.42
CA VAL A 33 -3.83 2.03 -8.25
C VAL A 33 -4.96 2.99 -7.88
N GLY A 34 -5.44 2.88 -6.64
CA GLY A 34 -6.38 3.78 -5.99
C GLY A 34 -5.67 4.72 -5.02
N THR A 35 -5.78 6.03 -5.23
CA THR A 35 -5.06 7.03 -4.42
C THR A 35 -5.88 7.53 -3.24
N GLN A 36 -7.20 7.67 -3.38
CA GLN A 36 -8.10 8.18 -2.33
C GLN A 36 -9.38 7.35 -2.28
N ALA A 37 -9.23 6.06 -1.99
CA ALA A 37 -10.32 5.08 -2.03
C ALA A 37 -11.03 4.99 -3.40
N THR A 38 -10.34 5.38 -4.48
CA THR A 38 -10.86 5.33 -5.84
C THR A 38 -9.72 5.20 -6.84
N VAL A 39 -9.93 4.39 -7.87
CA VAL A 39 -9.12 4.40 -9.09
C VAL A 39 -9.62 5.55 -9.95
N LYS A 40 -8.75 6.52 -10.23
CA LYS A 40 -9.15 7.78 -10.87
C LYS A 40 -9.94 7.51 -12.15
N THR A 41 -11.08 8.20 -12.30
CA THR A 41 -12.01 8.12 -13.45
C THR A 41 -12.81 6.83 -13.60
N LEU A 42 -12.57 5.82 -12.76
CA LEU A 42 -13.26 4.52 -12.85
C LEU A 42 -14.16 4.28 -11.65
N THR A 43 -15.36 3.74 -11.93
CA THR A 43 -16.23 3.20 -10.89
C THR A 43 -15.76 1.78 -10.53
N PRO A 44 -16.17 1.24 -9.36
CA PRO A 44 -15.95 -0.18 -9.05
C PRO A 44 -16.53 -1.13 -10.12
N GLU A 45 -17.59 -0.73 -10.81
CA GLU A 45 -18.18 -1.48 -11.91
C GLU A 45 -17.24 -1.53 -13.14
N HIS A 46 -16.63 -0.41 -13.53
CA HIS A 46 -15.62 -0.42 -14.60
C HIS A 46 -14.42 -1.32 -14.26
N LEU A 47 -13.99 -1.35 -12.99
CA LEU A 47 -12.93 -2.27 -12.55
C LEU A 47 -13.34 -3.74 -12.67
N LYS A 48 -14.62 -4.03 -12.46
CA LYS A 48 -15.18 -5.35 -12.66
C LYS A 48 -15.18 -5.72 -14.15
N ASP A 49 -15.55 -4.80 -15.03
CA ASP A 49 -15.63 -5.03 -16.49
C ASP A 49 -14.25 -5.37 -17.10
N ILE A 50 -13.18 -4.77 -16.58
CA ILE A 50 -11.80 -5.09 -16.99
C ILE A 50 -11.22 -6.32 -16.28
N ASN A 51 -12.03 -7.03 -15.49
CA ASN A 51 -11.62 -8.19 -14.70
C ASN A 51 -10.45 -7.91 -13.74
N ALA A 52 -10.39 -6.71 -13.16
CA ALA A 52 -9.42 -6.44 -12.10
C ALA A 52 -9.73 -7.34 -10.89
N SER A 53 -8.73 -8.11 -10.45
CA SER A 53 -8.84 -9.02 -9.30
C SER A 53 -8.21 -8.42 -8.04
N LEU A 54 -7.33 -7.43 -8.18
CA LEU A 54 -6.62 -6.77 -7.10
C LEU A 54 -6.63 -5.26 -7.32
N VAL A 55 -6.73 -4.47 -6.25
CA VAL A 55 -6.46 -3.02 -6.27
C VAL A 55 -5.35 -2.71 -5.27
N LEU A 56 -4.46 -1.78 -5.63
CA LEU A 56 -3.49 -1.18 -4.72
C LEU A 56 -4.07 0.13 -4.18
N SER A 57 -4.24 0.26 -2.88
CA SER A 57 -4.72 1.46 -2.20
C SER A 57 -3.58 2.20 -1.51
N ASN A 58 -3.54 3.53 -1.66
CA ASN A 58 -2.46 4.33 -1.11
C ASN A 58 -2.67 4.73 0.36
N THR A 59 -1.83 4.21 1.26
CA THR A 59 -1.90 4.44 2.70
C THR A 59 -1.63 5.89 3.07
N TYR A 60 -0.63 6.53 2.45
CA TYR A 60 -0.26 7.91 2.77
C TYR A 60 -1.42 8.90 2.55
N HIS A 61 -2.09 8.79 1.39
CA HIS A 61 -3.20 9.66 1.06
C HIS A 61 -4.43 9.39 1.93
N LEU A 62 -4.78 8.12 2.13
CA LEU A 62 -5.91 7.72 2.96
C LEU A 62 -5.74 8.13 4.42
N TYR A 63 -4.52 8.02 4.96
CA TYR A 63 -4.15 8.49 6.29
C TYR A 63 -4.37 10.00 6.45
N LEU A 64 -3.92 10.81 5.49
CA LEU A 64 -4.08 12.26 5.58
C LEU A 64 -5.53 12.71 5.37
N ARG A 65 -6.24 12.04 4.45
CA ARG A 65 -7.66 12.29 4.20
C ARG A 65 -8.27 11.08 3.48
N PRO A 66 -9.31 10.45 4.03
CA PRO A 66 -10.17 10.92 5.12
C PRO A 66 -9.66 10.66 6.56
N GLY A 67 -8.58 9.89 6.73
CA GLY A 67 -8.14 9.36 8.02
C GLY A 67 -8.53 7.89 8.18
N ASP A 68 -7.61 7.07 8.68
CA ASP A 68 -7.79 5.62 8.80
C ASP A 68 -8.79 5.23 9.89
N ASP A 69 -8.84 5.96 11.01
CA ASP A 69 -9.82 5.72 12.07
C ASP A 69 -11.26 5.89 11.55
N LEU A 70 -11.52 6.94 10.75
CA LEU A 70 -12.83 7.16 10.14
C LEU A 70 -13.18 6.04 9.14
N VAL A 71 -12.22 5.58 8.35
CA VAL A 71 -12.44 4.46 7.42
C VAL A 71 -12.76 3.18 8.19
N ALA A 72 -12.07 2.91 9.29
CA ALA A 72 -12.34 1.79 10.17
C ALA A 72 -13.77 1.86 10.75
N GLU A 73 -14.17 3.02 11.28
CA GLU A 73 -15.53 3.26 11.80
C GLU A 73 -16.62 3.06 10.73
N MET A 74 -16.32 3.40 9.47
CA MET A 74 -17.23 3.18 8.33
C MET A 74 -17.27 1.72 7.84
N GLY A 75 -16.56 0.81 8.51
CA GLY A 75 -16.55 -0.63 8.22
C GLY A 75 -15.42 -1.07 7.29
N GLY A 76 -14.31 -0.33 7.26
CA GLY A 76 -13.12 -0.64 6.48
C GLY A 76 -13.16 -0.14 5.04
N LEU A 77 -11.99 -0.13 4.41
CA LEU A 77 -11.80 0.48 3.09
C LEU A 77 -12.56 -0.27 1.99
N HIS A 78 -12.67 -1.60 2.06
CA HIS A 78 -13.50 -2.40 1.14
C HIS A 78 -14.94 -1.88 1.05
N ARG A 79 -15.57 -1.61 2.21
CA ARG A 79 -16.93 -1.06 2.28
C ARG A 79 -16.97 0.39 1.83
N PHE A 80 -15.99 1.20 2.26
CA PHE A 80 -15.89 2.61 1.93
C PHE A 80 -15.79 2.85 0.41
N MET A 81 -14.98 2.05 -0.30
CA MET A 81 -14.79 2.15 -1.75
C MET A 81 -15.70 1.24 -2.59
N LYS A 82 -16.55 0.44 -1.94
CA LYS A 82 -17.40 -0.60 -2.57
C LYS A 82 -16.59 -1.61 -3.41
N TRP A 83 -15.47 -2.07 -2.87
CA TRP A 83 -14.60 -3.07 -3.50
C TRP A 83 -14.61 -4.38 -2.67
N PRO A 84 -15.35 -5.41 -3.11
CA PRO A 84 -15.49 -6.66 -2.36
C PRO A 84 -14.41 -7.70 -2.66
N ARG A 85 -13.38 -7.34 -3.42
CA ARG A 85 -12.29 -8.21 -3.90
C ARG A 85 -11.00 -7.93 -3.14
N PRO A 86 -9.93 -8.74 -3.32
CA PRO A 86 -8.67 -8.52 -2.63
C PRO A 86 -8.08 -7.12 -2.84
N MET A 87 -7.46 -6.59 -1.80
CA MET A 87 -6.84 -5.27 -1.80
C MET A 87 -5.47 -5.29 -1.13
N LEU A 88 -4.51 -4.66 -1.78
CA LEU A 88 -3.18 -4.41 -1.24
C LEU A 88 -3.08 -2.95 -0.82
N THR A 89 -2.45 -2.66 0.31
CA THR A 89 -2.05 -1.30 0.68
C THR A 89 -0.55 -1.14 0.62
N ASP A 90 -0.06 -0.02 0.09
CA ASP A 90 1.36 0.32 0.24
C ASP A 90 1.65 0.77 1.67
N SER A 91 2.92 0.85 2.04
CA SER A 91 3.31 1.25 3.40
C SER A 91 3.20 2.76 3.65
N GLY A 92 3.06 3.55 2.57
CA GLY A 92 3.18 5.00 2.55
C GLY A 92 4.62 5.51 2.58
N GLY A 93 5.62 4.62 2.70
CA GLY A 93 7.04 4.99 2.75
C GLY A 93 7.43 5.80 1.52
N PHE A 94 7.25 5.25 0.33
CA PHE A 94 7.63 5.90 -0.93
C PHE A 94 7.14 7.34 -1.07
N GLN A 95 5.87 7.62 -0.70
CA GLN A 95 5.29 8.96 -0.80
C GLN A 95 5.99 9.91 0.18
N VAL A 96 6.22 9.50 1.42
CA VAL A 96 7.01 10.31 2.37
C VAL A 96 8.45 10.51 1.86
N PHE A 97 9.06 9.49 1.24
CA PHE A 97 10.40 9.57 0.65
C PHE A 97 10.47 10.35 -0.68
N SER A 98 9.34 10.65 -1.31
CA SER A 98 9.29 11.61 -2.43
C SER A 98 9.24 13.08 -1.97
N LEU A 99 8.87 13.34 -0.71
CA LEU A 99 8.78 14.69 -0.12
C LEU A 99 10.11 15.17 0.48
N ALA A 100 11.21 15.10 -0.29
CA ALA A 100 12.59 15.27 0.22
C ALA A 100 12.84 16.55 1.03
N GLN A 101 12.14 17.63 0.72
CA GLN A 101 12.37 18.93 1.37
C GLN A 101 11.62 19.08 2.71
N THR A 102 10.63 18.24 3.00
CA THR A 102 9.73 18.42 4.16
C THR A 102 9.70 17.21 5.09
N ARG A 103 10.71 16.34 5.02
CA ARG A 103 10.87 15.19 5.91
C ARG A 103 12.15 15.22 6.74
N LYS A 104 12.13 14.53 7.87
CA LYS A 104 13.28 14.19 8.70
C LYS A 104 13.21 12.71 9.03
N ILE A 105 14.28 11.98 8.70
CA ILE A 105 14.40 10.53 8.94
C ILE A 105 15.35 10.33 10.12
N ASP A 106 15.00 9.38 10.98
CA ASP A 106 15.84 8.85 12.05
C ASP A 106 15.60 7.33 12.15
N ASP A 107 16.20 6.67 13.13
CA ASP A 107 16.17 5.20 13.21
C ASP A 107 14.78 4.64 13.58
N ASP A 108 13.91 5.44 14.18
CA ASP A 108 12.57 5.02 14.58
C ASP A 108 11.51 5.29 13.47
N GLY A 109 11.91 5.87 12.32
CA GLY A 109 11.01 6.22 11.22
C GLY A 109 11.17 7.64 10.68
N VAL A 110 10.07 8.23 10.22
CA VAL A 110 10.08 9.48 9.47
C VAL A 110 9.03 10.48 9.93
N THR A 111 9.48 11.72 10.16
CA THR A 111 8.63 12.87 10.46
C THR A 111 8.48 13.71 9.20
N PHE A 112 7.26 14.09 8.82
CA PHE A 112 7.02 14.88 7.61
C PHE A 112 5.90 15.90 7.80
N LYS A 113 5.81 16.88 6.91
CA LYS A 113 4.68 17.81 6.84
C LYS A 113 3.65 17.36 5.80
N SER A 114 2.38 17.40 6.19
CA SER A 114 1.24 17.18 5.31
C SER A 114 1.24 18.20 4.18
N HIS A 115 1.07 17.73 2.94
CA HIS A 115 0.92 18.60 1.77
C HIS A 115 -0.48 19.24 1.69
N ILE A 116 -1.42 18.82 2.54
CA ILE A 116 -2.80 19.30 2.55
C ILE A 116 -2.93 20.57 3.38
N ASP A 117 -2.32 20.59 4.57
CA ASP A 117 -2.51 21.64 5.57
C ASP A 117 -1.22 22.06 6.31
N GLY A 118 -0.07 21.43 5.99
CA GLY A 118 1.21 21.74 6.61
C GLY A 118 1.40 21.17 8.03
N SER A 119 0.43 20.42 8.56
CA SER A 119 0.53 19.77 9.86
C SER A 119 1.67 18.74 9.89
N THR A 120 2.27 18.52 11.06
CA THR A 120 3.42 17.61 11.21
C THR A 120 2.95 16.24 11.65
N HIS A 121 3.39 15.21 10.93
CA HIS A 121 3.04 13.81 11.17
C HIS A 121 4.29 12.96 11.34
N ARG A 122 4.13 11.82 12.01
CA ARG A 122 5.19 10.83 12.23
C ARG A 122 4.72 9.48 11.74
N PHE A 123 5.49 8.84 10.86
CA PHE A 123 5.31 7.45 10.44
C PHE A 123 6.44 6.60 11.01
N THR A 124 6.06 5.50 11.67
CA THR A 124 6.95 4.43 12.14
C THR A 124 6.45 3.12 11.54
N PRO A 125 7.25 2.04 11.55
CA PRO A 125 6.78 0.73 11.10
C PRO A 125 5.46 0.30 11.77
N GLU A 126 5.36 0.42 13.10
CA GLU A 126 4.18 0.03 13.88
C GLU A 126 2.96 0.87 13.49
N ARG A 127 3.16 2.17 13.27
CA ARG A 127 2.09 3.07 12.86
C ARG A 127 1.62 2.77 11.44
N SER A 128 2.53 2.45 10.52
CA SER A 128 2.18 2.05 9.16
C SER A 128 1.35 0.76 9.15
N ILE A 129 1.74 -0.25 9.95
CA ILE A 129 0.96 -1.48 10.10
C ILE A 129 -0.42 -1.19 10.67
N ARG A 130 -0.51 -0.42 11.77
CA ARG A 130 -1.79 -0.07 12.39
C ARG A 130 -2.74 0.65 11.43
N ILE A 131 -2.23 1.58 10.63
CA ILE A 131 -3.04 2.27 9.62
C ILE A 131 -3.57 1.27 8.59
N GLN A 132 -2.72 0.38 8.07
CA GLN A 132 -3.14 -0.61 7.07
C GLN A 132 -4.15 -1.63 7.64
N GLU A 133 -4.02 -1.99 8.92
CA GLU A 133 -5.01 -2.80 9.65
C GLU A 133 -6.35 -2.08 9.80
N ASN A 134 -6.34 -0.80 10.19
CA ASN A 134 -7.53 0.05 10.27
C ASN A 134 -8.24 0.17 8.91
N LEU A 135 -7.47 0.30 7.83
CA LEU A 135 -8.01 0.29 6.47
C LEU A 135 -8.61 -1.09 6.09
N GLY A 136 -8.19 -2.17 6.75
CA GLY A 136 -8.66 -3.52 6.50
C GLY A 136 -8.09 -4.13 5.21
N ALA A 137 -6.81 -3.90 4.94
CA ALA A 137 -6.14 -4.46 3.77
C ALA A 137 -5.96 -5.99 3.86
N ASP A 138 -6.05 -6.69 2.73
CA ASP A 138 -5.67 -8.10 2.65
C ASP A 138 -4.15 -8.25 2.65
N ILE A 139 -3.46 -7.46 1.82
CA ILE A 139 -2.02 -7.54 1.66
C ILE A 139 -1.42 -6.24 2.19
N VAL A 140 -0.73 -6.34 3.31
CA VAL A 140 -0.07 -5.24 4.00
C VAL A 140 1.40 -5.20 3.59
N MET A 141 1.88 -4.04 3.17
CA MET A 141 3.29 -3.84 2.84
C MET A 141 4.05 -3.35 4.07
N ALA A 142 5.22 -3.95 4.32
CA ALA A 142 6.12 -3.50 5.37
C ALA A 142 6.60 -2.07 5.10
N PHE A 143 6.81 -1.30 6.16
CA PHE A 143 7.36 0.05 6.06
C PHE A 143 8.84 -0.01 5.74
N ASP A 144 9.25 0.70 4.68
CA ASP A 144 10.58 0.63 4.10
C ASP A 144 11.11 2.03 3.75
N GLU A 145 12.43 2.14 3.60
CA GLU A 145 13.08 3.37 3.19
C GLU A 145 13.52 3.31 1.72
N CYS A 146 12.84 4.09 0.87
CA CYS A 146 13.21 4.22 -0.53
C CYS A 146 14.38 5.21 -0.68
N SER A 147 15.51 4.71 -1.20
CA SER A 147 16.72 5.51 -1.45
C SER A 147 16.81 5.98 -2.91
N ASP A 148 17.59 7.05 -3.15
CA ASP A 148 17.96 7.44 -4.51
C ASP A 148 18.79 6.31 -5.15
N PRO A 149 18.38 5.77 -6.32
CA PRO A 149 19.09 4.67 -6.97
C PRO A 149 20.51 5.02 -7.40
N ASN A 150 20.88 6.31 -7.44
CA ASN A 150 22.21 6.76 -7.85
C ASN A 150 23.18 6.99 -6.68
N ASP A 151 22.71 6.87 -5.43
CA ASP A 151 23.55 7.00 -4.23
C ASP A 151 23.75 5.64 -3.54
N HIS A 152 24.75 4.90 -4.01
CA HIS A 152 25.07 3.59 -3.45
C HIS A 152 25.39 3.63 -1.94
N ALA A 153 26.05 4.69 -1.47
CA ALA A 153 26.42 4.80 -0.06
C ALA A 153 25.17 4.91 0.82
N TYR A 154 24.21 5.75 0.40
CA TYR A 154 22.94 5.90 1.08
C TYR A 154 22.03 4.69 0.91
N SER A 155 21.97 4.07 -0.28
CA SER A 155 21.18 2.85 -0.50
C SER A 155 21.57 1.73 0.46
N ARG A 156 22.86 1.59 0.78
CA ARG A 156 23.31 0.61 1.77
C ARG A 156 22.78 0.91 3.19
N VAL A 157 22.75 2.18 3.58
CA VAL A 157 22.21 2.61 4.89
C VAL A 157 20.70 2.37 4.94
N ALA A 158 19.96 2.77 3.91
CA ALA A 158 18.52 2.55 3.80
C ALA A 158 18.14 1.05 3.82
N MET A 159 18.94 0.22 3.14
CA MET A 159 18.77 -1.23 3.15
C MET A 159 18.97 -1.83 4.55
N GLN A 160 20.00 -1.40 5.28
CA GLN A 160 20.24 -1.82 6.67
C GLN A 160 19.16 -1.36 7.65
N ARG A 161 18.49 -0.23 7.39
CA ARG A 161 17.37 0.22 8.22
C ARG A 161 16.07 -0.55 7.91
N THR A 162 15.92 -1.04 6.66
CA THR A 162 14.72 -1.75 6.19
C THR A 162 14.71 -3.24 6.57
N HIS A 163 15.88 -3.87 6.71
CA HIS A 163 16.04 -5.32 6.93
C HIS A 163 16.82 -5.64 8.20
#